data_AF-A0A4Q1CFJ3-F1
#
_entry.id   AF-A0A4Q1CFJ3-F1
#
_cell.length_a   1.000
_cell.length_b   1.000
_cell.length_c   1.000
_cell.angle_alpha   90.00
_cell.angle_beta   90.00
_cell.angle_gamma   90.00
#
_symmetry.space_group_name_H-M   'P 1'
#
loop_
_entity.id
_entity.type
_entity.pdbx_description
1 polymer ?
#
loop_
_entity_poly.entity_id
_entity_poly.type
_entity_poly.pdbx_seq_one_letter_code
_entity_poly.pdbx_strand_id
1 'polypeptide(L)'
;MKKIQLLLLLLFLINLLQAQTITPSVTNSSGLSGVAGNIHFEFSLGESFTTTLSNGMLVTQGVLQPIMIQQGPLPVLGLEFNAKRISNNNVQLDWKTTQEIDNKGFYVERKKENENKFTQLRFVPSVAANGNSSLPLNYTHIDTNNYAGKTYYRLKQEDIDGKFMYSVIRLVNGNNTKLVVLKAWPIPAVGNFNVVVQGIAKQETVQLFDVNGRLVKSVAVQDNVSVTINGLAPGTYILKLSSDAGLVQKVIVQ
;
A
#
# COMPACT_ATOMS: atom_id res chain seq x y z
N MET A 1 56.45 -22.02 -63.15
CA MET A 1 55.20 -21.24 -63.36
C MET A 1 54.01 -21.77 -62.55
N LYS A 2 54.20 -22.23 -61.30
CA LYS A 2 53.09 -22.58 -60.37
C LYS A 2 53.12 -21.79 -59.05
N LYS A 3 54.11 -20.91 -58.87
CA LYS A 3 54.23 -20.03 -57.68
C LYS A 3 53.63 -18.63 -57.86
N ILE A 4 53.26 -18.24 -59.08
CA ILE A 4 52.70 -16.91 -59.39
C ILE A 4 51.16 -16.89 -59.28
N GLN A 5 50.49 -18.04 -59.45
CA GLN A 5 49.03 -18.15 -59.21
C GLN A 5 48.68 -18.21 -57.71
N LEU A 6 49.59 -18.64 -56.85
CA LEU A 6 49.39 -18.60 -55.38
C LEU A 6 49.56 -17.18 -54.82
N LEU A 7 50.34 -16.33 -55.51
CA LEU A 7 50.55 -14.94 -55.11
C LEU A 7 49.37 -14.03 -55.49
N LEU A 8 48.64 -14.35 -56.58
CA LEU A 8 47.42 -13.61 -56.95
C LEU A 8 46.19 -13.98 -56.09
N LEU A 9 46.15 -15.19 -55.52
CA LEU A 9 45.08 -15.60 -54.60
C LEU A 9 45.27 -15.08 -53.16
N LEU A 10 46.49 -14.64 -52.83
CA LEU A 10 46.79 -14.01 -51.53
C LEU A 10 46.58 -12.47 -51.54
N LEU A 11 46.39 -11.86 -52.73
CA LEU A 11 46.12 -10.43 -52.89
C LEU A 11 44.63 -10.06 -52.88
N PHE A 12 43.74 -11.05 -52.67
CA PHE A 12 42.29 -10.85 -52.61
C PHE A 12 41.66 -11.32 -51.29
N LEU A 13 42.44 -11.34 -50.20
CA LEU A 13 41.88 -11.36 -48.85
C LEU A 13 42.21 -10.04 -48.12
N ILE A 14 41.23 -9.14 -48.24
CA ILE A 14 40.70 -8.32 -47.15
C ILE A 14 41.60 -7.16 -46.72
N ASN A 15 41.29 -6.03 -47.36
CA ASN A 15 41.51 -4.67 -46.92
C ASN A 15 41.21 -4.47 -45.43
N LEU A 16 41.97 -3.54 -44.86
CA LEU A 16 41.88 -2.99 -43.51
C LEU A 16 40.44 -2.92 -42.98
N LEU A 17 40.18 -3.63 -41.88
CA LEU A 17 39.21 -3.17 -40.90
C LEU A 17 39.99 -2.44 -39.81
N GLN A 18 40.27 -1.16 -40.05
CA GLN A 18 40.45 -0.22 -38.94
C GLN A 18 39.10 -0.15 -38.25
N ALA A 19 38.92 -0.89 -37.16
CA ALA A 19 37.79 -0.68 -36.28
C ALA A 19 37.96 0.74 -35.69
N GLN A 20 37.15 1.70 -36.14
CA GLN A 20 37.03 2.97 -35.45
C GLN A 20 36.39 2.70 -34.09
N THR A 21 37.21 2.74 -33.04
CA THR A 21 36.73 2.74 -31.67
C THR A 21 36.03 4.08 -31.44
N ILE A 22 34.70 4.10 -31.45
CA ILE A 22 33.94 5.28 -31.03
C ILE A 22 34.01 5.32 -29.51
N THR A 23 34.88 6.17 -28.96
CA THR A 23 34.84 6.48 -27.54
C THR A 23 33.51 7.16 -27.22
N PRO A 24 32.69 6.64 -26.28
CA PRO A 24 31.46 7.32 -25.90
C PRO A 24 31.83 8.67 -25.30
N SER A 25 31.42 9.74 -25.96
CA SER A 25 31.51 11.10 -25.43
C SER A 25 30.10 11.60 -25.15
N VAL A 26 29.88 12.10 -23.94
CA VAL A 26 28.62 12.74 -23.57
C VAL A 26 28.74 14.21 -23.94
N THR A 27 28.12 14.60 -25.05
CA THR A 27 27.95 16.01 -25.39
C THR A 27 26.66 16.51 -24.78
N ASN A 28 26.74 17.18 -23.63
CA ASN A 28 25.66 18.03 -23.15
C ASN A 28 25.77 19.37 -23.89
N SER A 29 24.96 19.58 -24.93
CA SER A 29 24.80 20.93 -25.49
C SER A 29 23.36 21.17 -25.92
N SER A 30 22.83 22.29 -25.45
CA SER A 30 21.58 22.92 -25.92
C SER A 30 21.65 23.13 -27.44
N GLY A 31 20.74 22.47 -28.18
CA GLY A 31 20.46 22.63 -29.62
C GLY A 31 21.61 23.16 -30.47
N LEU A 32 22.38 22.27 -31.09
CA LEU A 32 23.38 22.61 -32.08
C LEU A 32 23.18 21.76 -33.35
N SER A 33 23.46 22.37 -34.49
CA SER A 33 23.56 21.67 -35.76
C SER A 33 24.97 21.12 -35.96
N GLY A 34 25.05 19.94 -36.58
CA GLY A 34 26.32 19.26 -36.87
C GLY A 34 26.37 18.77 -38.31
N VAL A 35 27.60 18.53 -38.80
CA VAL A 35 27.83 18.01 -40.15
C VAL A 35 28.82 16.84 -40.09
N ALA A 36 28.47 15.72 -40.71
CA ALA A 36 29.39 14.61 -40.97
C ALA A 36 29.34 14.24 -42.46
N GLY A 37 30.41 14.58 -43.18
CA GLY A 37 30.44 14.44 -44.64
C GLY A 37 29.42 15.37 -45.31
N ASN A 38 28.54 14.81 -46.14
CA ASN A 38 27.48 15.58 -46.83
C ASN A 38 26.15 15.61 -46.05
N ILE A 39 26.14 15.14 -44.79
CA ILE A 39 24.91 15.03 -43.99
C ILE A 39 24.90 16.15 -42.95
N HIS A 40 23.87 16.98 -43.00
CA HIS A 40 23.57 18.01 -42.01
C HIS A 40 22.51 17.48 -41.03
N PHE A 41 22.68 17.74 -39.74
CA PHE A 41 21.70 17.40 -38.71
C PHE A 41 21.42 18.61 -37.83
N GLU A 42 20.14 18.84 -37.53
CA GLU A 42 19.65 19.80 -36.54
C GLU A 42 18.81 19.02 -35.52
N PHE A 43 18.92 19.35 -34.22
CA PHE A 43 18.12 18.69 -33.18
C PHE A 43 17.81 19.63 -32.01
N SER A 44 16.67 19.36 -31.37
CA SER A 44 16.23 19.99 -30.11
C SER A 44 16.27 18.98 -28.95
N LEU A 45 16.21 19.48 -27.71
CA LEU A 45 16.19 18.62 -26.52
C LEU A 45 14.93 17.75 -26.50
N GLY A 46 15.12 16.42 -26.51
CA GLY A 46 14.04 15.44 -26.33
C GLY A 46 13.50 14.80 -27.62
N GLU A 47 14.03 15.15 -28.79
CA GLU A 47 13.64 14.52 -30.05
C GLU A 47 14.51 13.30 -30.35
N SER A 48 13.89 12.21 -30.83
CA SER A 48 14.61 11.06 -31.39
C SER A 48 14.94 11.33 -32.85
N PHE A 49 16.20 11.18 -33.25
CA PHE A 49 16.59 11.26 -34.65
C PHE A 49 16.73 9.86 -35.27
N THR A 50 16.23 9.71 -36.48
CA THR A 50 16.43 8.52 -37.32
C THR A 50 17.12 9.00 -38.60
N THR A 51 18.31 8.46 -38.90
CA THR A 51 19.00 8.74 -40.17
C THR A 51 19.25 7.45 -40.93
N THR A 52 19.21 7.55 -42.25
CA THR A 52 19.49 6.45 -43.17
C THR A 52 20.87 6.66 -43.75
N LEU A 53 21.80 5.77 -43.44
CA LEU A 53 23.13 5.78 -44.04
C LEU A 53 23.03 5.51 -45.54
N SER A 54 24.03 5.94 -46.32
CA SER A 54 24.04 5.79 -47.78
C SER A 54 23.95 4.34 -48.28
N ASN A 55 24.21 3.37 -47.41
CA ASN A 55 24.03 1.94 -47.64
C ASN A 55 22.63 1.40 -47.25
N GLY A 56 21.68 2.28 -46.92
CA GLY A 56 20.31 1.93 -46.56
C GLY A 56 20.11 1.51 -45.09
N MET A 57 21.15 1.53 -44.26
CA MET A 57 21.05 1.13 -42.86
C MET A 57 20.48 2.27 -42.01
N LEU A 58 19.38 1.99 -41.29
CA LEU A 58 18.75 2.92 -40.36
C LEU A 58 19.48 2.90 -39.02
N VAL A 59 19.94 4.07 -38.56
CA VAL A 59 20.51 4.24 -37.22
C VAL A 59 19.55 5.10 -36.40
N THR A 60 19.06 4.54 -35.30
CA THR A 60 18.30 5.26 -34.27
C THR A 60 19.12 5.32 -33.00
N GLN A 61 19.43 6.52 -32.52
CA GLN A 61 20.03 6.69 -31.20
C GLN A 61 18.89 7.05 -30.24
N GLY A 62 18.43 6.06 -29.49
CA GLY A 62 17.48 6.31 -28.41
C GLY A 62 18.16 7.15 -27.34
N VAL A 63 17.59 8.30 -27.01
CA VAL A 63 17.94 9.00 -25.77
C VAL A 63 17.56 8.05 -24.64
N LEU A 64 18.54 7.45 -23.98
CA LEU A 64 18.31 6.87 -22.67
C LEU A 64 18.01 8.05 -21.74
N GLN A 65 16.74 8.46 -21.67
CA GLN A 65 16.31 9.31 -20.57
C GLN A 65 16.59 8.51 -19.30
N PRO A 66 17.40 9.01 -18.36
CA PRO A 66 17.45 8.40 -17.05
C PRO A 66 16.01 8.43 -16.52
N ILE A 67 15.40 7.25 -16.38
CA ILE A 67 14.21 7.12 -15.55
C ILE A 67 14.70 7.59 -14.18
N MET A 68 14.27 8.78 -13.78
CA MET A 68 14.33 9.18 -12.39
C MET A 68 13.39 8.22 -11.67
N ILE A 69 13.92 7.06 -11.27
CA ILE A 69 13.27 6.19 -10.31
C ILE A 69 13.26 7.04 -9.05
N GLN A 70 12.14 7.75 -8.83
CA GLN A 70 11.84 8.26 -7.52
C GLN A 70 11.91 7.03 -6.62
N GLN A 71 12.96 6.96 -5.81
CA GLN A 71 13.14 5.97 -4.75
C GLN A 71 12.05 6.25 -3.70
N GLY A 72 10.78 6.02 -4.05
CA GLY A 72 9.86 5.47 -3.09
C GLY A 72 10.46 4.13 -2.67
N PRO A 73 10.62 3.85 -1.37
CA PRO A 73 11.37 2.68 -0.92
C PRO A 73 10.83 1.45 -1.63
N LEU A 74 11.65 0.85 -2.49
CA LEU A 74 11.37 -0.48 -2.99
C LEU A 74 11.21 -1.38 -1.76
N PRO A 75 10.23 -2.31 -1.76
CA PRO A 75 10.04 -3.22 -0.66
C PRO A 75 11.36 -3.90 -0.32
N VAL A 76 11.72 -3.85 0.96
CA VAL A 76 12.92 -4.47 1.53
C VAL A 76 13.02 -5.91 1.06
N LEU A 77 14.13 -6.25 0.41
CA LEU A 77 14.40 -7.63 0.05
C LEU A 77 14.50 -8.44 1.35
N GLY A 78 13.51 -9.30 1.61
CA GLY A 78 13.58 -10.25 2.73
C GLY A 78 12.99 -9.83 4.07
N LEU A 79 12.35 -8.65 4.21
CA LEU A 79 11.60 -8.30 5.42
C LEU A 79 10.10 -8.52 5.22
N GLU A 80 9.57 -9.56 5.86
CA GLU A 80 8.14 -9.83 5.94
C GLU A 80 7.59 -9.27 7.23
N PHE A 81 6.54 -8.45 7.16
CA PHE A 81 5.89 -7.87 8.33
C PHE A 81 4.39 -8.14 8.30
N ASN A 82 3.81 -8.53 9.44
CA ASN A 82 2.39 -8.74 9.63
C ASN A 82 1.93 -8.14 10.97
N ALA A 83 0.68 -7.70 11.01
CA ALA A 83 0.05 -7.23 12.25
C ALA A 83 -1.39 -7.73 12.29
N LYS A 84 -1.79 -8.35 13.41
CA LYS A 84 -3.12 -8.93 13.60
C LYS A 84 -3.64 -8.64 14.99
N ARG A 85 -4.91 -8.29 15.10
CA ARG A 85 -5.59 -8.18 16.39
C ARG A 85 -5.84 -9.59 16.93
N ILE A 86 -5.31 -9.89 18.12
CA ILE A 86 -5.46 -11.21 18.77
C ILE A 86 -6.43 -11.18 19.95
N SER A 87 -6.73 -9.99 20.47
CA SER A 87 -7.79 -9.77 21.45
C SER A 87 -8.33 -8.34 21.36
N ASN A 88 -9.36 -8.04 22.15
CA ASN A 88 -9.93 -6.70 22.23
C ASN A 88 -8.87 -5.62 22.53
N ASN A 89 -7.85 -5.96 23.31
CA ASN A 89 -6.84 -5.02 23.75
C ASN A 89 -5.46 -5.24 23.12
N ASN A 90 -5.23 -6.35 22.40
CA ASN A 90 -3.89 -6.70 21.95
C ASN A 90 -3.81 -6.86 20.43
N VAL A 91 -2.80 -6.23 19.85
CA VAL A 91 -2.36 -6.45 18.47
C VAL A 91 -1.01 -7.15 18.52
N GLN A 92 -0.90 -8.29 17.86
CA GLN A 92 0.34 -9.00 17.67
C GLN A 92 0.99 -8.54 16.36
N LEU A 93 2.25 -8.17 16.45
CA LEU A 93 3.10 -7.77 15.35
C LEU A 93 4.18 -8.83 15.18
N ASP A 94 4.23 -9.45 14.01
CA ASP A 94 5.20 -10.50 13.70
C ASP A 94 6.00 -10.06 12.47
N TRP A 95 7.32 -10.19 12.53
CA TRP A 95 8.15 -10.00 11.36
C TRP A 95 9.28 -11.01 11.27
N LYS A 96 9.75 -11.18 10.04
CA LYS A 96 10.81 -12.10 9.69
C LYS A 96 11.76 -11.42 8.73
N THR A 97 13.05 -11.57 8.99
CA THR A 97 14.13 -11.26 8.04
C THR A 97 14.60 -12.55 7.39
N THR A 98 14.93 -12.54 6.10
CA THR A 98 15.58 -13.69 5.43
C THR A 98 17.10 -13.67 5.61
N GLN A 99 17.67 -12.47 5.75
CA GLN A 99 19.07 -12.18 5.98
C GLN A 99 19.17 -10.82 6.70
N GLU A 100 20.20 -10.65 7.52
CA GLU A 100 20.55 -9.38 8.17
C GLU A 100 22.03 -9.09 7.95
N ILE A 101 22.34 -7.83 7.62
CA ILE A 101 23.71 -7.32 7.47
C ILE A 101 23.76 -6.01 8.24
N ASP A 102 24.65 -5.92 9.22
CA ASP A 102 24.82 -4.76 10.12
C ASP A 102 23.51 -4.22 10.72
N ASN A 103 22.52 -5.08 10.95
CA ASN A 103 21.22 -4.69 11.47
C ASN A 103 21.30 -4.41 12.97
N LYS A 104 21.00 -3.18 13.39
CA LYS A 104 20.89 -2.81 14.80
C LYS A 104 19.58 -3.29 15.40
N GLY A 105 18.49 -3.22 14.63
CA GLY A 105 17.17 -3.69 15.05
C GLY A 105 16.02 -2.90 14.45
N PHE A 106 14.87 -2.96 15.11
CA PHE A 106 13.60 -2.47 14.59
C PHE A 106 12.90 -1.56 15.60
N TYR A 107 12.53 -0.36 15.16
CA TYR A 107 11.55 0.45 15.86
C TYR A 107 10.16 0.07 15.38
N VAL A 108 9.34 -0.43 16.29
CA VAL A 108 7.92 -0.63 16.08
C VAL A 108 7.23 0.72 16.17
N GLU A 109 6.57 1.13 15.10
CA GLU A 109 5.86 2.39 15.02
C GLU A 109 4.37 2.19 14.78
N ARG A 110 3.56 3.04 15.40
CA ARG A 110 2.10 3.02 15.33
C ARG A 110 1.55 4.40 14.99
N LYS A 111 0.49 4.43 14.17
CA LYS A 111 -0.36 5.58 13.94
C LYS A 111 -1.82 5.16 14.03
N LYS A 112 -2.62 5.81 14.87
CA LYS A 112 -4.09 5.64 14.88
C LYS A 112 -4.73 6.46 13.76
N GLU A 113 -5.95 6.10 13.35
CA GLU A 113 -6.72 6.80 12.32
C GLU A 113 -6.87 8.31 12.59
N ASN A 114 -7.00 8.70 13.86
CA ASN A 114 -7.10 10.10 14.29
C ASN A 114 -5.75 10.80 14.52
N GLU A 115 -4.62 10.15 14.22
CA GLU A 115 -3.28 10.69 14.41
C GLU A 115 -2.62 11.02 13.05
N ASN A 116 -1.92 12.14 12.99
CA ASN A 116 -1.26 12.61 11.76
C ASN A 116 0.15 12.03 11.55
N LYS A 117 0.75 11.41 12.57
CA LYS A 117 2.13 10.92 12.55
C LYS A 117 2.28 9.56 13.22
N PHE A 118 3.23 8.77 12.73
CA PHE A 118 3.67 7.56 13.42
C PHE A 118 4.41 7.93 14.71
N THR A 119 4.18 7.12 15.75
CA THR A 119 4.82 7.22 17.06
C THR A 119 5.56 5.92 17.33
N GLN A 120 6.77 6.03 17.86
CA GLN A 120 7.57 4.88 18.25
C GLN A 120 7.00 4.25 19.52
N LEU A 121 6.68 2.97 19.47
CA LEU A 121 6.22 2.19 20.61
C LEU A 121 7.39 1.54 21.35
N ARG A 122 8.25 0.86 20.59
CA ARG A 122 9.30 0.02 21.15
C ARG A 122 10.43 -0.15 20.17
N PHE A 123 11.66 -0.18 20.67
CA PHE A 123 12.81 -0.71 19.94
C PHE A 123 13.04 -2.18 20.30
N VAL A 124 13.20 -3.02 19.27
CA VAL A 124 13.53 -4.44 19.37
C VAL A 124 14.90 -4.64 18.71
N PRO A 125 15.95 -4.97 19.48
CA PRO A 125 17.27 -5.19 18.92
C PRO A 125 17.25 -6.41 17.98
N SER A 126 18.15 -6.41 16.99
CA SER A 126 18.41 -7.61 16.20
C SER A 126 18.85 -8.76 17.12
N VAL A 127 18.40 -9.98 16.83
CA VAL A 127 18.89 -11.20 17.49
C VAL A 127 20.06 -11.83 16.73
N ALA A 128 20.46 -11.24 15.60
CA ALA A 128 21.62 -11.67 14.82
C ALA A 128 22.92 -11.38 15.58
N ALA A 129 23.90 -12.29 15.44
CA ALA A 129 25.22 -12.08 16.03
C ALA A 129 25.88 -10.86 15.39
N ASN A 130 26.17 -9.82 16.19
CA ASN A 130 26.70 -8.55 15.71
C ASN A 130 25.88 -7.93 14.56
N GLY A 131 24.55 -8.11 14.56
CA GLY A 131 23.66 -7.59 13.51
C GLY A 131 23.73 -8.32 12.17
N ASN A 132 24.45 -9.45 12.10
CA ASN A 132 24.69 -10.19 10.86
C ASN A 132 24.13 -11.62 10.94
N SER A 133 23.29 -12.00 9.98
CA SER A 133 22.73 -13.36 9.87
C SER A 133 22.45 -13.71 8.42
N SER A 134 22.98 -14.84 7.94
CA SER A 134 22.62 -15.42 6.65
C SER A 134 21.41 -16.35 6.72
N LEU A 135 20.83 -16.54 7.91
CA LEU A 135 19.66 -17.37 8.16
C LEU A 135 18.45 -16.50 8.53
N PRO A 136 17.23 -16.98 8.26
CA PRO A 136 16.05 -16.22 8.63
C PRO A 136 15.89 -16.08 10.15
N LEU A 137 15.52 -14.89 10.61
CA LEU A 137 15.25 -14.59 12.01
C LEU A 137 13.81 -14.11 12.17
N ASN A 138 13.16 -14.51 13.26
CA ASN A 138 11.77 -14.18 13.55
C ASN A 138 11.69 -13.31 14.81
N TYR A 139 10.75 -12.39 14.78
CA TYR A 139 10.53 -11.43 15.83
C TYR A 139 9.03 -11.28 16.09
N THR A 140 8.68 -10.95 17.33
CA THR A 140 7.31 -10.68 17.71
C THR A 140 7.23 -9.56 18.73
N HIS A 141 6.15 -8.79 18.68
CA HIS A 141 5.82 -7.77 19.66
C HIS A 141 4.31 -7.72 19.87
N ILE A 142 3.89 -7.53 21.11
CA ILE A 142 2.48 -7.31 21.45
C ILE A 142 2.30 -5.84 21.82
N ASP A 143 1.49 -5.14 21.04
CA ASP A 143 1.03 -3.80 21.36
C ASP A 143 -0.32 -3.87 22.10
N THR A 144 -0.36 -3.33 23.33
CA THR A 144 -1.60 -3.12 24.08
C THR A 144 -2.35 -1.94 23.47
N ASN A 145 -3.21 -2.23 22.51
CA ASN A 145 -4.00 -1.28 21.75
C ASN A 145 -5.49 -1.65 21.72
N ASN A 146 -6.27 -0.99 22.57
CA ASN A 146 -7.72 -1.08 22.64
C ASN A 146 -8.45 -0.10 21.70
N TYR A 147 -7.74 0.57 20.79
CA TYR A 147 -8.34 1.58 19.92
C TYR A 147 -9.44 0.99 19.02
N ALA A 148 -10.59 1.65 19.02
CA ALA A 148 -11.80 1.23 18.32
C ALA A 148 -11.76 1.52 16.81
N GLY A 149 -10.96 2.51 16.38
CA GLY A 149 -10.74 2.86 14.98
C GLY A 149 -9.58 2.09 14.35
N LYS A 150 -9.27 2.40 13.09
CA LYS A 150 -8.16 1.76 12.39
C LYS A 150 -6.82 2.13 13.02
N THR A 151 -5.92 1.16 13.12
CA THR A 151 -4.54 1.39 13.54
C THR A 151 -3.59 0.92 12.44
N TYR A 152 -2.57 1.72 12.18
CA TYR A 152 -1.54 1.46 11.19
C TYR A 152 -0.23 1.19 11.90
N TYR A 153 0.44 0.13 11.47
CA TYR A 153 1.74 -0.26 12.00
C TYR A 153 2.77 -0.31 10.89
N ARG A 154 4.02 0.01 11.24
CA ARG A 154 5.19 -0.23 10.40
C ARG A 154 6.40 -0.47 11.28
N LEU A 155 7.43 -1.04 10.69
CA LEU A 155 8.75 -1.14 11.29
C LEU A 155 9.67 -0.11 10.64
N LYS A 156 10.51 0.53 11.44
CA LYS A 156 11.73 1.22 10.98
C LYS A 156 12.90 0.32 11.34
N GLN A 157 13.46 -0.38 10.36
CA GLN A 157 14.70 -1.12 10.53
C GLN A 157 15.87 -0.13 10.48
N GLU A 158 16.80 -0.23 11.43
CA GLU A 158 17.97 0.64 11.52
C GLU A 158 19.24 -0.20 11.52
N ASP A 159 20.23 0.23 10.76
CA ASP A 159 21.57 -0.36 10.70
C ASP A 159 22.45 0.19 11.82
N ILE A 160 23.59 -0.48 12.09
CA ILE A 160 24.58 -0.05 13.08
C ILE A 160 25.16 1.34 12.73
N ASP A 161 25.24 1.67 11.44
CA ASP A 161 25.70 2.98 10.94
C ASP A 161 24.61 4.08 10.98
N GLY A 162 23.40 3.74 11.43
CA GLY A 162 22.27 4.66 11.56
C GLY A 162 21.44 4.87 10.29
N LYS A 163 21.77 4.20 9.18
CA LYS A 163 20.86 4.12 8.02
C LYS A 163 19.58 3.38 8.43
N PHE A 164 18.49 3.68 7.75
CA PHE A 164 17.22 3.04 8.07
C PHE A 164 16.32 2.89 6.85
N MET A 165 15.41 1.94 6.97
CA MET A 165 14.34 1.69 6.01
C MET A 165 13.03 1.35 6.72
N TYR A 166 11.93 1.59 6.03
CA TYR A 166 10.60 1.27 6.54
C TYR A 166 10.05 0.00 5.90
N SER A 167 9.33 -0.80 6.69
CA SER A 167 8.50 -1.88 6.16
C SER A 167 7.28 -1.34 5.42
N VAL A 168 6.56 -2.25 4.74
CA VAL A 168 5.16 -1.99 4.35
C VAL A 168 4.32 -1.63 5.58
N ILE A 169 3.29 -0.81 5.38
CA ILE A 169 2.33 -0.47 6.44
C ILE A 169 1.29 -1.59 6.54
N ARG A 170 1.00 -2.03 7.76
CA ARG A 170 -0.09 -2.96 8.06
C ARG A 170 -1.24 -2.26 8.75
N LEU A 171 -2.43 -2.40 8.17
CA LEU A 171 -3.69 -1.95 8.74
C LEU A 171 -4.22 -3.02 9.69
N VAL A 172 -4.59 -2.62 10.90
CA VAL A 172 -5.35 -3.42 11.84
C VAL A 172 -6.64 -2.69 12.17
N ASN A 173 -7.78 -3.34 11.89
CA ASN A 173 -9.08 -2.80 12.26
C ASN A 173 -9.20 -2.70 13.79
N GLY A 174 -9.94 -1.70 14.25
CA GLY A 174 -10.08 -1.46 15.68
C GLY A 174 -10.93 -2.51 16.39
N ASN A 175 -10.99 -2.39 17.72
CA ASN A 175 -11.71 -3.28 18.60
C ASN A 175 -13.26 -3.20 18.47
N ASN A 176 -13.79 -2.38 17.55
CA ASN A 176 -15.23 -2.33 17.26
C ASN A 176 -15.71 -3.51 16.39
N THR A 177 -15.13 -4.70 16.56
CA THR A 177 -15.76 -5.96 16.13
C THR A 177 -16.81 -6.45 17.13
N LYS A 178 -17.31 -5.61 18.04
CA LYS A 178 -18.68 -5.80 18.52
C LYS A 178 -19.59 -5.44 17.35
N LEU A 179 -20.01 -6.46 16.59
CA LEU A 179 -21.12 -6.31 15.65
C LEU A 179 -22.25 -5.61 16.41
N VAL A 180 -22.56 -4.37 16.03
CA VAL A 180 -23.71 -3.69 16.59
C VAL A 180 -24.93 -4.33 15.96
N VAL A 181 -25.76 -4.96 16.79
CA VAL A 181 -26.91 -5.74 16.34
C VAL A 181 -28.17 -5.07 16.85
N LEU A 182 -29.02 -4.66 15.92
CA LEU A 182 -30.36 -4.14 16.18
C LEU A 182 -31.36 -5.26 15.91
N LYS A 183 -32.09 -5.69 16.94
CA LYS A 183 -33.17 -6.69 16.81
C LYS A 183 -34.48 -6.09 17.25
N ALA A 184 -35.54 -6.48 16.57
CA ALA A 184 -36.91 -6.16 16.96
C ALA A 184 -37.81 -7.40 16.88
N TRP A 185 -38.71 -7.55 17.85
CA TRP A 185 -39.65 -8.69 17.91
C TRP A 185 -40.90 -8.36 18.75
N PRO A 186 -42.04 -9.00 18.48
CA PRO A 186 -42.32 -9.82 17.29
C PRO A 186 -42.41 -8.96 16.02
N ILE A 187 -42.19 -9.58 14.86
CA ILE A 187 -42.45 -8.98 13.54
C ILE A 187 -43.18 -10.04 12.70
N PRO A 188 -44.44 -9.80 12.25
CA PRO A 188 -45.27 -8.62 12.51
C PRO A 188 -45.66 -8.45 14.00
N ALA A 189 -45.90 -7.20 14.40
CA ALA A 189 -46.29 -6.80 15.74
C ALA A 189 -47.78 -6.47 15.80
N VAL A 190 -48.47 -6.81 16.91
CA VAL A 190 -49.86 -6.43 17.17
C VAL A 190 -49.85 -5.33 18.23
N GLY A 191 -49.85 -4.07 17.80
CA GLY A 191 -49.81 -2.88 18.67
C GLY A 191 -48.45 -2.54 19.33
N ASN A 192 -47.65 -3.52 19.75
CA ASN A 192 -46.33 -3.30 20.36
C ASN A 192 -45.24 -4.29 19.93
N PHE A 193 -44.00 -3.85 19.98
CA PHE A 193 -42.81 -4.70 19.78
C PHE A 193 -41.66 -4.24 20.67
N ASN A 194 -40.70 -5.13 20.91
CA ASN A 194 -39.50 -4.87 21.65
C ASN A 194 -38.33 -4.60 20.71
N VAL A 195 -37.40 -3.76 21.15
CA VAL A 195 -36.14 -3.47 20.48
C VAL A 195 -35.00 -3.69 21.45
N VAL A 196 -33.94 -4.35 21.00
CA VAL A 196 -32.66 -4.40 21.70
C VAL A 196 -31.54 -4.03 20.76
N VAL A 197 -30.57 -3.28 21.28
CA VAL A 197 -29.31 -2.99 20.60
C VAL A 197 -28.20 -3.65 21.40
N GLN A 198 -27.40 -4.48 20.73
CA GLN A 198 -26.25 -5.15 21.31
C GLN A 198 -24.99 -4.57 20.68
N GLY A 199 -23.93 -4.38 21.45
CA GLY A 199 -22.64 -3.94 20.94
C GLY A 199 -22.36 -2.44 21.03
N ILE A 200 -23.24 -1.65 21.65
CA ILE A 200 -23.03 -0.20 21.83
C ILE A 200 -22.23 0.10 23.11
N ALA A 201 -21.34 1.10 23.04
CA ALA A 201 -20.45 1.44 24.16
C ALA A 201 -21.04 2.46 25.15
N LYS A 202 -22.09 3.18 24.73
CA LYS A 202 -22.78 4.21 25.52
C LYS A 202 -24.26 4.20 25.17
N GLN A 203 -25.06 4.97 25.90
CA GLN A 203 -26.46 5.17 25.55
C GLN A 203 -26.58 5.79 24.16
N GLU A 204 -27.45 5.21 23.35
CA GLU A 204 -27.75 5.67 21.99
C GLU A 204 -29.25 5.83 21.78
N THR A 205 -29.63 6.19 20.56
CA THR A 205 -31.04 6.39 20.19
C THR A 205 -31.40 5.57 18.98
N VAL A 206 -32.50 4.83 19.07
CA VAL A 206 -33.16 4.18 17.94
C VAL A 206 -34.29 5.09 17.46
N GLN A 207 -34.28 5.38 16.18
CA GLN A 207 -35.26 6.19 15.49
C GLN A 207 -36.18 5.31 14.65
N LEU A 208 -37.46 5.67 14.62
CA LEU A 208 -38.50 4.95 13.90
C LEU A 208 -39.10 5.85 12.83
N PHE A 209 -38.99 5.44 11.57
CA PHE A 209 -39.49 6.18 10.41
C PHE A 209 -40.66 5.45 9.76
N ASP A 210 -41.65 6.18 9.24
CA ASP A 210 -42.65 5.62 8.33
C ASP A 210 -42.09 5.44 6.91
N VAL A 211 -42.87 4.83 6.01
CA VAL A 211 -42.47 4.58 4.62
C VAL A 211 -42.20 5.85 3.80
N ASN A 212 -42.67 7.01 4.25
CA ASN A 212 -42.40 8.30 3.63
C ASN A 212 -41.14 8.96 4.21
N GLY A 213 -40.42 8.28 5.11
CA GLY A 213 -39.22 8.79 5.76
C GLY A 213 -39.49 9.80 6.88
N ARG A 214 -40.74 9.96 7.32
CA ARG A 214 -41.07 10.85 8.44
C ARG A 214 -40.72 10.16 9.76
N LEU A 215 -40.04 10.86 10.65
CA LEU A 215 -39.74 10.39 12.00
C LEU A 215 -41.03 10.29 12.83
N VAL A 216 -41.34 9.09 13.30
CA VAL A 216 -42.55 8.77 14.07
C VAL A 216 -42.24 8.67 15.55
N LYS A 217 -41.11 8.05 15.92
CA LYS A 217 -40.71 7.88 17.32
C LYS A 217 -39.19 7.84 17.45
N SER A 218 -38.71 8.16 18.64
CA SER A 218 -37.30 8.10 19.00
C SER A 218 -37.20 7.57 20.42
N VAL A 219 -36.37 6.55 20.64
CA VAL A 219 -36.22 5.89 21.96
C VAL A 219 -34.76 5.74 22.32
N ALA A 220 -34.42 6.07 23.57
CA ALA A 220 -33.09 5.84 24.08
C ALA A 220 -32.88 4.36 24.38
N VAL A 221 -31.72 3.83 24.01
CA VAL A 221 -31.34 2.43 24.19
C VAL A 221 -29.99 2.34 24.87
N GLN A 222 -29.81 1.30 25.68
CA GLN A 222 -28.54 0.96 26.32
C GLN A 222 -28.13 -0.46 25.90
N ASP A 223 -26.85 -0.79 26.05
CA ASP A 223 -26.29 -2.07 25.58
C ASP A 223 -27.06 -3.24 26.20
N ASN A 224 -27.64 -4.07 25.33
CA ASN A 224 -28.37 -5.27 25.68
C ASN A 224 -29.61 -5.07 26.58
N VAL A 225 -30.15 -3.84 26.64
CA VAL A 225 -31.39 -3.52 27.36
C VAL A 225 -32.56 -3.47 26.37
N SER A 226 -33.59 -4.27 26.63
CA SER A 226 -34.81 -4.30 25.80
C SER A 226 -35.72 -3.12 26.13
N VAL A 227 -36.21 -2.44 25.09
CA VAL A 227 -37.18 -1.33 25.18
C VAL A 227 -38.44 -1.68 24.40
N THR A 228 -39.60 -1.56 25.03
CA THR A 228 -40.89 -1.78 24.37
C THR A 228 -41.36 -0.51 23.66
N ILE A 229 -41.68 -0.64 22.37
CA ILE A 229 -42.30 0.39 21.54
C ILE A 229 -43.77 0.06 21.35
N ASN A 230 -44.64 1.02 21.65
CA ASN A 230 -46.09 0.93 21.58
C ASN A 230 -46.71 2.19 20.96
N GLY A 231 -48.03 2.16 20.75
CA GLY A 231 -48.80 3.33 20.31
C GLY A 231 -48.52 3.74 18.86
N LEU A 232 -48.26 2.76 18.00
CA LEU A 232 -48.10 2.96 16.56
C LEU A 232 -49.39 2.58 15.85
N ALA A 233 -49.73 3.32 14.80
CA ALA A 233 -50.79 2.91 13.90
C ALA A 233 -50.35 1.66 13.10
N PRO A 234 -51.30 0.87 12.56
CA PRO A 234 -50.97 -0.20 11.63
C PRO A 234 -50.20 0.35 10.42
N GLY A 235 -49.10 -0.29 10.04
CA GLY A 235 -48.22 0.20 8.99
C GLY A 235 -46.84 -0.46 8.95
N THR A 236 -46.04 -0.05 7.97
CA THR A 236 -44.64 -0.45 7.86
C THR A 236 -43.74 0.66 8.39
N TYR A 237 -42.75 0.28 9.20
CA TYR A 237 -41.80 1.19 9.81
C TYR A 237 -40.36 0.72 9.57
N ILE A 238 -39.43 1.65 9.55
CA ILE A 238 -37.99 1.40 9.51
C ILE A 238 -37.39 1.86 10.83
N LEU A 239 -36.80 0.92 11.58
CA LEU A 239 -35.91 1.21 12.70
C LEU A 239 -34.53 1.56 12.16
N LYS A 240 -33.90 2.55 12.77
CA LYS A 240 -32.53 2.97 12.48
C LYS A 240 -31.80 3.34 13.76
N LEU A 241 -30.56 2.91 13.90
CA LEU A 241 -29.69 3.40 14.96
C LEU A 241 -29.13 4.77 14.58
N SER A 242 -29.20 5.76 15.48
CA SER A 242 -28.74 7.13 15.19
C SER A 242 -27.23 7.24 14.90
N SER A 243 -26.41 6.38 15.49
CA SER A 243 -24.95 6.36 15.33
C SER A 243 -24.47 5.62 14.09
N ASP A 244 -25.28 4.68 13.57
CA ASP A 244 -24.95 3.83 12.43
C ASP A 244 -26.09 3.87 11.42
N ALA A 245 -25.89 4.66 10.37
CA ALA A 245 -26.90 4.84 9.35
C ALA A 245 -27.18 3.59 8.50
N GLY A 246 -26.27 2.60 8.51
CA GLY A 246 -26.41 1.34 7.79
C GLY A 246 -27.17 0.28 8.57
N LEU A 247 -27.28 0.41 9.89
CA LEU A 247 -27.98 -0.54 10.74
C LEU A 247 -29.49 -0.23 10.79
N VAL A 248 -30.21 -0.86 9.87
CA VAL A 248 -31.67 -0.69 9.70
C VAL A 248 -32.42 -2.01 9.86
N GLN A 249 -33.63 -1.94 10.40
CA GLN A 249 -34.52 -3.09 10.53
C GLN A 249 -35.95 -2.69 10.14
N LYS A 250 -36.55 -3.40 9.18
CA LYS A 250 -37.97 -3.24 8.83
C LYS A 250 -38.86 -3.89 9.88
N VAL A 251 -39.90 -3.19 10.32
CA VAL A 251 -40.95 -3.68 11.22
C VAL A 251 -42.31 -3.47 10.56
N ILE A 252 -43.21 -4.43 10.79
CA ILE A 252 -44.60 -4.37 10.32
C ILE A 252 -45.48 -4.40 11.56
N VAL A 253 -46.38 -3.42 11.70
CA VAL A 253 -47.38 -3.34 12.77
C VAL A 253 -48.76 -3.55 12.16
N GLN A 254 -49.55 -4.43 12.77
CA GLN A 254 -50.93 -4.77 12.38
C GLN A 254 -51.93 -4.22 13.39
#